data_AF-A0A7J7CTV0-F1
#
_entry.id   AF-A0A7J7CTV0-F1
#
_cell.length_a   1.000
_cell.length_b   1.000
_cell.length_c   1.000
_cell.angle_alpha   90.00
_cell.angle_beta   90.00
_cell.angle_gamma   90.00
#
_symmetry.space_group_name_H-M   'P 1'
#
loop_
_entity.id
_entity.type
_entity.pdbx_description
1 polymer ?
#
loop_
_entity_poly.entity_id
_entity_poly.type
_entity_poly.pdbx_seq_one_letter_code
_entity_poly.pdbx_strand_id
1 'polypeptide(L)'
;MCCRGFGTWPTALVSANKKKVIIKGPVCDSSQVIGWHIGKINNETGRKPPIHVSSFGFNSSILWDPERWGRPSSSQQTSQNSIKFVKEVAVEDETKLKGMPQEDCSRIMLWRFHFPILTSPITTTTTHPLTSGR
;
A
#
# COMPACT_ATOMS: atom_id res chain seq x y z
N MET A 1 8.86 14.46 13.86
CA MET A 1 8.76 13.08 14.39
C MET A 1 7.34 12.60 14.13
N CYS A 2 7.12 11.67 13.18
CA CYS A 2 5.76 11.15 12.91
C CYS A 2 5.26 10.37 14.13
N CYS A 3 4.00 10.60 14.44
CA CYS A 3 3.00 9.62 14.84
C CYS A 3 3.37 8.70 16.02
N ARG A 4 2.93 9.08 17.23
CA ARG A 4 2.93 8.21 18.42
C ARG A 4 2.14 6.90 18.23
N GLY A 5 1.25 6.86 17.22
CA GLY A 5 0.48 5.69 16.78
C GLY A 5 0.51 5.55 15.26
N PHE A 6 -0.63 5.72 14.58
CA PHE A 6 -0.70 5.66 13.12
C PHE A 6 -0.74 7.05 12.47
N GLY A 7 -0.05 7.19 11.34
CA GLY A 7 -0.12 8.35 10.46
C GLY A 7 -0.50 7.95 9.05
N THR A 8 -1.16 8.83 8.31
CA THR A 8 -1.58 8.59 6.92
C THR A 8 -1.33 9.80 6.03
N TRP A 9 -1.09 9.56 4.75
CA TRP A 9 -0.77 10.59 3.77
C TRP A 9 -1.38 10.26 2.41
N PRO A 10 -1.57 11.27 1.54
CA PRO A 10 -1.95 11.03 0.16
C PRO A 10 -0.86 10.30 -0.63
N THR A 11 -1.31 9.38 -1.48
CA THR A 11 -0.50 8.62 -2.43
C THR A 11 -0.91 8.96 -3.86
N ALA A 12 0.08 9.13 -4.73
CA ALA A 12 -0.16 9.34 -6.15
C ALA A 12 0.14 8.04 -6.91
N LEU A 13 -0.77 7.63 -7.78
CA LEU A 13 -0.60 6.50 -8.70
C LEU A 13 -0.42 7.02 -10.12
N VAL A 14 0.69 6.64 -10.74
CA VAL A 14 1.05 6.94 -12.11
C VAL A 14 1.14 5.62 -12.88
N SER A 15 0.59 5.57 -14.09
CA SER A 15 0.73 4.41 -14.97
C SER A 15 1.51 4.79 -16.21
N ALA A 16 2.51 4.00 -16.57
CA ALA A 16 3.14 4.15 -17.87
C ALA A 16 2.07 3.97 -18.97
N ASN A 17 2.13 4.81 -20.00
CA ASN A 17 1.15 4.91 -21.09
C ASN A 17 -0.14 5.68 -20.79
N LYS A 18 -0.37 6.13 -19.54
CA LYS A 18 -1.50 7.01 -19.22
C LYS A 18 -0.98 8.39 -18.81
N LYS A 19 -1.36 9.45 -19.53
CA LYS A 19 -1.14 10.85 -19.11
C LYS A 19 -2.09 11.26 -17.97
N LYS A 20 -2.19 10.42 -16.94
CA LYS A 20 -3.14 10.58 -15.82
C LYS A 20 -2.49 10.18 -14.51
N VAL A 21 -2.61 11.06 -13.51
CA VAL A 21 -2.27 10.78 -12.11
C VAL A 21 -3.55 10.57 -11.33
N ILE A 22 -3.61 9.52 -10.51
CA ILE A 22 -4.72 9.27 -9.59
C ILE A 22 -4.19 9.51 -8.18
N ILE A 23 -4.74 10.49 -7.49
CA ILE A 23 -4.42 10.75 -6.08
C ILE A 23 -5.46 10.03 -5.22
N LYS A 24 -5.00 9.36 -4.17
CA LYS A 24 -5.84 8.75 -3.12
C LYS A 24 -5.26 9.10 -1.77
N GLY A 25 -6.08 9.49 -0.82
CA GLY A 25 -5.57 9.90 0.47
C GLY A 25 -6.62 10.40 1.44
N PRO A 26 -6.21 10.72 2.68
CA PRO A 26 -7.07 11.32 3.67
C PRO A 26 -7.44 12.76 3.27
N VAL A 27 -8.60 13.20 3.72
CA VAL A 27 -9.00 14.62 3.79
C VAL A 27 -8.87 15.02 5.25
N CYS A 28 -8.19 16.12 5.53
CA CYS A 28 -7.81 16.49 6.89
C CYS A 28 -8.26 17.91 7.24
N ASP A 29 -8.71 18.09 8.48
CA ASP A 29 -8.72 19.38 9.14
C ASP A 29 -7.48 19.44 10.04
N SER A 30 -6.49 20.25 9.64
CA SER A 30 -5.14 20.19 10.19
C SER A 30 -4.54 18.76 10.12
N SER A 31 -4.39 18.08 11.26
CA SER A 31 -3.93 16.68 11.32
C SER A 31 -5.05 15.67 11.61
N GLN A 32 -6.29 16.11 11.79
CA GLN A 32 -7.44 15.21 12.01
C GLN A 32 -7.96 14.72 10.67
N VAL A 33 -8.03 13.40 10.49
CA VAL A 33 -8.64 12.80 9.30
C VAL A 33 -10.16 12.91 9.41
N ILE A 34 -10.79 13.61 8.47
CA ILE A 34 -12.24 13.85 8.40
C ILE A 34 -12.90 13.10 7.24
N GLY A 35 -12.12 12.48 6.36
CA GLY A 35 -12.63 11.72 5.22
C GLY A 35 -11.52 11.20 4.31
N TRP A 36 -11.90 10.69 3.14
CA TRP A 36 -10.97 10.09 2.19
C TRP A 36 -11.33 10.46 0.74
N HIS A 37 -10.33 10.90 -0.04
CA HIS A 37 -10.46 11.01 -1.48
C HIS A 37 -10.23 9.64 -2.13
N ILE A 38 -11.32 9.01 -2.57
CA ILE A 38 -11.31 7.70 -3.24
C ILE A 38 -11.46 7.96 -4.74
N GLY A 39 -10.37 7.91 -5.52
CA GLY A 39 -10.47 8.03 -6.98
C GLY A 39 -11.42 6.98 -7.58
N LYS A 40 -12.11 7.28 -8.70
CA LYS A 40 -13.11 6.39 -9.34
C LYS A 40 -12.61 4.95 -9.46
N ILE A 41 -13.07 4.09 -8.56
CA ILE A 41 -13.11 2.64 -8.71
C ILE A 41 -14.56 2.28 -8.41
N ASN A 42 -15.12 1.46 -9.30
CA ASN A 42 -16.52 1.10 -9.42
C ASN A 42 -17.24 0.95 -8.07
N ASN A 43 -18.42 1.56 -8.00
CA ASN A 43 -19.42 1.51 -6.92
C ASN A 43 -19.36 0.25 -6.05
N GLU A 44 -18.69 0.35 -4.91
CA GLU A 44 -19.01 -0.48 -3.75
C GLU A 44 -19.20 0.44 -2.54
N THR A 45 -20.42 0.94 -2.46
CA THR A 45 -21.01 1.63 -1.32
C THR A 45 -20.76 0.81 -0.04
N GLY A 46 -20.03 1.37 0.92
CA GLY A 46 -20.01 0.87 2.31
C GLY A 46 -18.80 0.05 2.78
N ARG A 47 -17.70 -0.07 2.02
CA ARG A 47 -16.49 -0.77 2.51
C ARG A 47 -15.48 0.21 3.13
N LYS A 48 -14.98 -0.17 4.31
CA LYS A 48 -13.82 0.32 5.10
C LYS A 48 -12.85 1.20 4.28
N PRO A 49 -12.24 2.25 4.88
CA PRO A 49 -11.36 3.15 4.17
C PRO A 49 -10.31 2.36 3.37
N PRO A 50 -10.01 2.76 2.12
CA PRO A 50 -9.07 2.06 1.27
C PRO A 50 -7.63 2.36 1.70
N ILE A 51 -7.28 2.03 2.94
CA ILE A 51 -5.93 2.18 3.49
C ILE A 51 -5.06 1.14 2.78
N HIS A 52 -4.20 1.62 1.89
CA HIS A 52 -3.19 0.80 1.24
C HIS A 52 -1.95 0.71 2.16
N VAL A 53 -1.19 -0.38 2.12
CA VAL A 53 0.10 -0.51 2.85
C VAL A 53 1.08 0.65 2.59
N SER A 54 0.89 1.40 1.50
CA SER A 54 1.75 2.51 1.10
C SER A 54 1.20 3.89 1.50
N SER A 55 0.02 3.94 2.13
CA SER A 55 -0.68 5.19 2.48
C SER A 55 -0.70 5.46 3.99
N PHE A 56 0.06 4.69 4.78
CA PHE A 56 0.17 4.91 6.20
C PHE A 56 1.53 4.46 6.74
N GLY A 57 1.86 4.97 7.92
CA GLY A 57 3.00 4.59 8.73
C GLY A 57 2.57 4.45 10.19
N PHE A 58 3.35 3.74 10.99
CA PHE A 58 2.96 3.41 12.35
C PHE A 58 4.17 3.32 13.28
N ASN A 59 3.95 3.52 14.56
CA ASN A 59 4.95 3.29 15.59
C ASN A 59 5.30 1.80 15.68
N SER A 60 6.57 1.44 15.50
CA SER A 60 7.03 0.06 15.45
C SER A 60 6.74 -0.75 16.72
N SER A 61 6.51 -0.09 17.87
CA SER A 61 6.09 -0.76 19.11
C SER A 61 4.78 -1.55 18.95
N ILE A 62 3.93 -1.19 17.99
CA ILE A 62 2.68 -1.90 17.67
C ILE A 62 2.93 -3.34 17.22
N LEU A 63 4.11 -3.65 16.67
CA LEU A 63 4.50 -5.02 16.29
C LEU A 63 4.88 -5.89 17.50
N TRP A 64 4.90 -5.33 18.70
CA TRP A 64 5.32 -6.05 19.90
C TRP A 64 4.37 -5.83 21.08
N ASP A 65 3.24 -5.16 20.86
CA ASP A 65 2.25 -4.87 21.89
C ASP A 65 1.53 -6.18 22.31
N PRO A 66 1.74 -6.69 23.53
CA PRO A 66 1.18 -7.97 23.96
C PRO A 66 -0.35 -7.99 24.00
N GLU A 67 -1.01 -6.83 24.14
CA GLU A 67 -2.47 -6.72 24.06
C GLU A 67 -2.99 -6.93 22.62
N ARG A 68 -2.17 -6.55 21.61
CA ARG A 68 -2.48 -6.75 20.19
C ARG A 68 -1.91 -8.06 19.62
N TRP A 69 -0.83 -8.57 20.22
CA TRP A 69 -0.11 -9.79 19.84
C TRP A 69 -0.44 -11.01 20.70
N GLY A 70 -1.44 -10.88 21.59
CA GLY A 70 -1.84 -11.85 22.61
C GLY A 70 -1.61 -13.31 22.24
N ARG A 71 -0.43 -13.81 22.67
CA ARG A 71 0.14 -15.16 22.52
C ARG A 71 0.43 -15.64 21.09
N PRO A 72 1.71 -15.75 20.69
CA PRO A 72 2.07 -16.63 19.59
C PRO A 72 1.85 -18.07 20.06
N SER A 73 0.79 -18.75 19.58
CA SER A 73 0.76 -20.20 19.67
C SER A 73 2.01 -20.74 18.97
N SER A 74 2.79 -21.58 19.64
CA SER A 74 4.04 -22.15 19.12
C SER A 74 3.88 -22.88 17.78
N SER A 75 2.65 -23.14 17.34
CA SER A 75 2.27 -23.77 16.07
C SER A 75 2.02 -22.81 14.89
N GLN A 76 2.08 -21.48 15.06
CA GLN A 76 1.81 -20.51 13.99
C GLN A 76 3.02 -19.63 13.62
N GLN A 77 4.24 -20.16 13.74
CA GLN A 77 5.42 -19.51 13.14
C GLN A 77 5.38 -19.51 11.59
N THR A 78 4.43 -20.22 10.98
CA THR A 78 4.27 -20.31 9.53
C THR A 78 3.35 -19.21 8.99
N SER A 79 3.96 -18.07 8.65
CA SER A 79 3.45 -17.05 7.72
C SER A 79 2.24 -16.21 8.14
N GLN A 80 2.22 -15.69 9.38
CA GLN A 80 1.45 -14.45 9.61
C GLN A 80 1.95 -13.41 8.61
N ASN A 81 1.13 -13.08 7.61
CA ASN A 81 1.43 -12.00 6.67
C ASN A 81 1.37 -10.70 7.47
N SER A 82 2.52 -10.28 8.01
CA SER A 82 2.67 -9.11 8.89
C SER A 82 2.10 -7.85 8.23
N ILE A 83 2.16 -7.76 6.90
CA ILE A 83 1.54 -6.67 6.13
C ILE A 83 0.01 -6.70 6.24
N LYS A 84 -0.60 -7.88 6.14
CA LYS A 84 -2.07 -8.04 6.30
C LYS A 84 -2.50 -7.63 7.70
N PHE A 85 -1.79 -8.08 8.72
CA PHE A 85 -2.09 -7.76 10.12
C PHE A 85 -2.02 -6.25 10.37
N VAL A 86 -0.89 -5.61 10.07
CA VAL A 86 -0.71 -4.17 10.31
C VAL A 86 -1.78 -3.35 9.57
N LYS A 87 -2.19 -3.80 8.38
CA LYS A 87 -3.28 -3.18 7.64
C LYS A 87 -4.63 -3.31 8.37
N GLU A 88 -4.95 -4.46 8.93
CA GLU A 88 -6.18 -4.67 9.71
C GLU A 88 -6.18 -3.77 10.96
N VAL A 89 -5.07 -3.72 11.68
CA VAL A 89 -4.89 -2.86 12.85
C VAL A 89 -5.07 -1.37 12.49
N ALA A 90 -4.50 -0.93 11.36
CA ALA A 90 -4.66 0.44 10.88
C ALA A 90 -6.12 0.79 10.52
N VAL A 91 -6.91 -0.21 10.10
CA VAL A 91 -8.34 -0.05 9.81
C VAL A 91 -9.18 -0.01 11.09
N GLU A 92 -8.85 -0.83 12.09
CA GLU A 92 -9.50 -0.78 13.41
C GLU A 92 -9.27 0.56 14.11
N ASP A 93 -8.06 1.09 14.01
CA ASP A 93 -7.66 2.37 14.57
C ASP A 93 -7.84 3.55 13.59
N GLU A 94 -8.73 3.44 12.59
CA GLU A 94 -8.94 4.49 11.58
C GLU A 94 -9.18 5.88 12.20
N THR A 95 -10.02 5.95 13.23
CA THR A 95 -10.37 7.21 13.91
C THR A 95 -9.18 7.83 14.66
N LYS A 96 -8.13 7.05 14.91
CA LYS A 96 -6.88 7.49 15.55
C LYS A 96 -5.82 7.88 14.53
N LEU A 97 -6.06 7.69 13.23
CA LEU A 97 -5.14 8.11 12.17
C LEU A 97 -4.94 9.61 12.20
N LYS A 98 -3.68 10.02 12.10
CA LYS A 98 -3.30 11.42 11.95
C LYS A 98 -2.78 11.71 10.55
N GLY A 99 -3.25 12.81 10.01
CA GLY A 99 -2.80 13.36 8.74
C GLY A 99 -1.33 13.76 8.77
N MET A 100 -0.60 13.39 7.72
CA MET A 100 0.80 13.73 7.52
C MET A 100 1.03 14.37 6.15
N PRO A 101 1.84 15.44 6.07
CA PRO A 101 2.35 16.26 7.18
C PRO A 101 1.19 16.98 7.92
N GLN A 102 1.42 17.40 9.17
CA GLN A 102 0.38 17.82 10.12
C GLN A 102 -0.46 19.05 9.72
N GLU A 103 -0.12 19.68 8.59
CA GLU A 103 -0.62 20.99 8.22
C GLU A 103 -2.00 20.90 7.53
N ASP A 104 -2.28 19.84 6.77
CA ASP A 104 -3.54 19.67 5.99
C ASP A 104 -3.61 18.41 5.10
N CYS A 105 -2.70 17.45 5.21
CA CYS A 105 -2.62 16.33 4.26
C CYS A 105 -2.45 16.77 2.77
N SER A 106 -1.91 17.96 2.50
CA SER A 106 -1.78 18.47 1.11
C SER A 106 -0.62 17.89 0.32
N ARG A 107 0.34 17.22 0.97
CA ARG A 107 1.58 16.76 0.32
C ARG A 107 1.51 15.28 -0.05
N ILE A 108 1.80 14.98 -1.32
CA ILE A 108 2.05 13.60 -1.75
C ILE A 108 3.36 13.13 -1.13
N MET A 109 3.29 12.17 -0.21
CA MET A 109 4.50 11.60 0.41
C MET A 109 4.99 10.32 -0.27
N LEU A 110 4.16 9.70 -1.13
CA LEU A 110 4.52 8.49 -1.83
C LEU A 110 3.92 8.42 -3.24
N TRP A 111 4.79 8.18 -4.22
CA TRP A 111 4.46 8.00 -5.63
C TRP A 111 4.60 6.53 -6.00
N ARG A 112 3.52 5.95 -6.53
CA ARG A 112 3.49 4.58 -7.02
C ARG A 112 3.49 4.62 -8.54
N PHE A 113 4.50 4.02 -9.13
CA PHE A 113 4.61 3.86 -10.56
C PHE A 113 4.20 2.43 -10.93
N HIS A 114 3.18 2.33 -11.77
CA HIS A 114 2.81 1.07 -12.40
C HIS A 114 3.42 1.02 -13.80
N PHE A 115 4.50 0.26 -13.92
CA PHE A 115 5.12 -0.05 -15.20
C PHE A 115 4.59 -1.41 -15.70
N PRO A 116 4.07 -1.51 -16.93
CA PRO A 116 3.81 -2.81 -17.52
C PRO A 116 5.13 -3.56 -17.62
N ILE A 117 5.14 -4.82 -17.20
CA ILE A 117 6.27 -5.71 -17.45
C ILE A 117 6.30 -5.93 -18.96
N LEU A 118 7.38 -5.53 -19.63
CA LEU A 118 7.65 -5.94 -21.00
C LEU A 118 7.87 -7.46 -20.97
N THR A 119 6.87 -8.24 -21.36
CA THR A 119 7.09 -9.62 -21.76
C THR A 119 7.93 -9.58 -23.03
N SER A 120 9.23 -9.82 -22.91
CA SER A 120 10.07 -10.04 -24.08
C SER A 120 9.49 -11.22 -24.87
N PRO A 121 9.28 -11.10 -26.20
CA PRO A 121 9.04 -12.29 -27.00
C PRO A 121 10.26 -13.20 -26.82
N ILE A 122 10.03 -14.44 -26.38
CA ILE A 122 11.04 -15.49 -26.44
C ILE A 122 11.31 -15.69 -27.92
N THR A 123 12.40 -15.14 -28.44
CA THR A 123 12.90 -15.52 -29.76
C THR A 123 13.36 -16.97 -29.65
N THR A 124 12.52 -17.90 -30.10
CA THR A 124 12.93 -19.29 -30.29
C THR A 124 14.02 -19.30 -31.35
N THR A 125 15.27 -19.43 -30.91
CA THR A 125 16.39 -19.69 -31.82
C THR A 125 16.18 -21.06 -32.44
N THR A 126 15.69 -21.11 -33.67
CA THR A 126 15.63 -22.33 -34.48
C THR A 126 17.06 -22.80 -34.74
N THR A 127 17.49 -23.84 -34.05
CA THR A 127 18.73 -24.56 -34.33
C THR A 127 18.58 -25.26 -35.68
N HIS A 128 19.30 -24.79 -36.70
CA HIS A 128 19.49 -25.54 -37.94
C HIS A 128 20.40 -26.75 -37.67
N PRO A 129 20.05 -27.97 -38.10
CA PRO A 129 20.93 -29.13 -37.97
C PRO A 129 22.11 -29.05 -38.95
N LEU A 130 23.32 -29.29 -38.44
CA LEU A 130 24.54 -29.48 -39.21
C LEU A 130 24.42 -30.75 -40.05
N THR A 131 24.39 -30.62 -41.37
CA THR A 131 24.58 -31.73 -42.31
C THR A 131 26.04 -32.14 -42.35
N SER A 132 26.31 -33.37 -41.91
CA SER A 132 27.57 -34.09 -42.09
C SER A 132 27.89 -34.23 -43.58
N GLY A 133 29.01 -33.65 -44.02
CA GLY A 133 29.59 -33.85 -45.34
C GLY A 133 30.07 -35.29 -45.54
N ARG A 134 30.10 -35.71 -46.80
CA ARG A 134 30.58 -37.00 -47.30
C ARG A 134 32.09 -37.12 -47.23
#